data_AF-A0A420VUQ5-F1
#
_entry.id   AF-A0A420VUQ5-F1
#
_cell.length_a   1.000
_cell.length_b   1.000
_cell.length_c   1.000
_cell.angle_alpha   90.00
_cell.angle_beta   90.00
_cell.angle_gamma   90.00
#
_symmetry.space_group_name_H-M   'P 1'
#
loop_
_entity.id
_entity.type
_entity.pdbx_description
1 polymer ?
#
loop_
_entity_poly.entity_id
_entity_poly.type
_entity_poly.pdbx_seq_one_letter_code
_entity_poly.pdbx_strand_id
1 'polypeptide(L)'
;MKSDLRIRKWCSIIVATLGFFLLNSFKLNNGQPEPPDYQIKTIVIDAGHGGKDTGAQGRRSLEKNVALDVALKLGRQIQKDIPGIKIIYTRTTDEFVELYKRIRLANANKADLFISIHCNSGGSSAHGTESLVSGSHRLGQQDAAVRENASLLLESNYKENYQGFDPKDPESAIIFSLMKNRFREKSIRLAQMIEGEYVKAGRHSRGFWEKGLAVLAEAGMPAVLTEIGFISNREEESYLLSEEGQQEIVDNLVSALKIYKNSVER
;
A
#
# COMPACT_ATOMS: atom_id res chain seq x y z
N MET A 1 -16.89 58.22 -84.34
CA MET A 1 -16.36 59.58 -84.61
C MET A 1 -16.38 60.35 -83.29
N LYS A 2 -15.21 60.91 -82.90
CA LYS A 2 -14.84 61.61 -81.63
C LYS A 2 -14.52 60.66 -80.46
N SER A 3 -13.25 60.30 -80.22
CA SER A 3 -12.04 61.04 -79.75
C SER A 3 -11.90 60.94 -78.22
N ASP A 4 -11.02 60.08 -77.70
CA ASP A 4 -9.61 60.38 -77.38
C ASP A 4 -9.45 61.29 -76.14
N LEU A 5 -8.90 60.77 -75.02
CA LEU A 5 -7.70 61.31 -74.34
C LEU A 5 -7.37 60.67 -72.96
N ARG A 6 -6.13 60.16 -72.95
CA ARG A 6 -5.09 59.98 -71.92
C ARG A 6 -5.25 60.46 -70.46
N ILE A 7 -4.91 59.52 -69.55
CA ILE A 7 -3.83 59.49 -68.50
C ILE A 7 -3.55 60.75 -67.63
N ARG A 8 -3.42 60.50 -66.30
CA ARG A 8 -2.63 61.16 -65.20
C ARG A 8 -3.55 61.83 -64.13
N LYS A 9 -3.37 61.76 -62.80
CA LYS A 9 -2.30 61.34 -61.88
C LYS A 9 -2.89 61.25 -60.43
N TRP A 10 -2.46 60.24 -59.66
CA TRP A 10 -1.96 60.26 -58.26
C TRP A 10 -2.84 60.64 -57.04
N CYS A 11 -2.84 59.69 -56.08
CA CYS A 11 -2.80 59.79 -54.60
C CYS A 11 -3.98 60.38 -53.81
N SER A 12 -4.71 59.53 -53.07
CA SER A 12 -4.41 59.17 -51.66
C SER A 12 -5.54 58.36 -50.99
N ILE A 13 -5.18 57.21 -50.40
CA ILE A 13 -5.49 56.70 -49.03
C ILE A 13 -6.86 57.14 -48.46
N ILE A 14 -7.83 56.27 -48.13
CA ILE A 14 -7.88 55.34 -46.98
C ILE A 14 -9.03 54.34 -47.23
N VAL A 15 -8.76 53.03 -47.23
CA VAL A 15 -9.79 52.02 -46.90
C VAL A 15 -9.14 50.94 -46.05
N ALA A 16 -9.57 50.92 -44.78
CA ALA A 16 -9.27 49.88 -43.82
C ALA A 16 -9.83 48.53 -44.32
N THR A 17 -9.00 47.49 -44.36
CA THR A 17 -9.47 46.11 -44.51
C THR A 17 -8.72 45.16 -43.58
N LEU A 18 -9.54 44.54 -42.72
CA LEU A 18 -9.40 43.32 -41.93
C LEU A 18 -8.09 42.52 -42.08
N GLY A 19 -7.35 42.44 -40.97
CA GLY A 19 -6.42 41.34 -40.69
C GLY A 19 -6.94 40.50 -39.52
N PHE A 20 -7.81 39.52 -39.80
CA PHE A 20 -8.20 38.49 -38.85
C PHE A 20 -7.05 37.48 -38.75
N PHE A 21 -6.15 37.66 -37.79
CA PHE A 21 -5.08 36.70 -37.49
C PHE A 21 -5.69 35.44 -36.88
N LEU A 22 -5.87 34.38 -37.70
CA LEU A 22 -6.07 33.02 -37.20
C LEU A 22 -4.75 32.49 -36.65
N LEU A 23 -4.59 32.55 -35.34
CA LEU A 23 -3.58 31.78 -34.61
C LEU A 23 -3.96 30.30 -34.68
N ASN A 24 -3.47 29.60 -35.69
CA ASN A 24 -3.38 28.14 -35.64
C ASN A 24 -2.29 27.75 -34.65
N SER A 25 -2.69 27.41 -33.43
CA SER A 25 -1.80 26.77 -32.45
C SER A 25 -1.44 25.37 -32.94
N PHE A 26 -0.31 25.22 -33.61
CA PHE A 26 0.33 23.93 -33.81
C PHE A 26 0.68 23.37 -32.42
N LYS A 27 -0.12 22.42 -31.91
CA LYS A 27 0.29 21.60 -30.77
C LYS A 27 1.38 20.67 -31.26
N LEU A 28 2.63 20.96 -30.88
CA LEU A 28 3.72 19.98 -30.96
C LEU A 28 3.34 18.81 -30.04
N ASN A 29 2.91 17.71 -30.64
CA ASN A 29 2.69 16.47 -29.93
C ASN A 29 4.07 15.87 -29.63
N ASN A 30 4.64 16.22 -28.48
CA ASN A 30 5.80 15.54 -27.93
C ASN A 30 5.35 14.14 -27.49
N GLY A 31 5.17 13.24 -28.45
CA GLY A 31 4.81 11.83 -28.24
C GLY A 31 5.92 11.09 -27.51
N GLN A 32 6.08 11.38 -26.21
CA GLN A 32 6.59 10.39 -25.28
C GLN A 32 5.60 9.22 -25.35
N PRO A 33 6.05 7.98 -25.61
CA PRO A 33 5.17 6.83 -25.52
C PRO A 33 4.55 6.85 -24.12
N GLU A 34 3.21 6.83 -24.07
CA GLU A 34 2.49 6.61 -22.81
C GLU A 34 3.14 5.40 -22.12
N PRO A 35 3.51 5.51 -20.83
CA PRO A 35 4.03 4.36 -20.11
C PRO A 35 3.06 3.19 -20.28
N PRO A 36 3.55 1.95 -20.42
CA PRO A 36 2.67 0.80 -20.60
C PRO A 36 1.62 0.79 -19.49
N ASP A 37 0.36 0.57 -19.89
CA ASP A 37 -0.79 0.53 -18.98
C ASP A 37 -0.48 -0.41 -17.81
N TYR A 38 -0.21 0.20 -16.64
CA TYR A 38 0.21 -0.52 -15.46
C TYR A 38 -1.01 -1.27 -14.94
N GLN A 39 -0.88 -2.58 -14.75
CA GLN A 39 -1.95 -3.41 -14.22
C GLN A 39 -1.43 -4.29 -13.08
N ILE A 40 -2.11 -4.23 -11.95
CA ILE A 40 -2.01 -5.14 -10.81
C ILE A 40 -2.48 -6.52 -11.25
N LYS A 41 -1.53 -7.46 -11.30
CA LYS A 41 -1.74 -8.85 -11.71
C LYS A 41 -1.33 -9.83 -10.63
N THR A 42 -0.44 -9.47 -9.71
CA THR A 42 0.03 -10.33 -8.63
C THR A 42 -0.01 -9.63 -7.29
N ILE A 43 -0.69 -10.21 -6.30
CA ILE A 43 -0.71 -9.73 -4.92
C ILE A 43 -0.17 -10.82 -4.02
N VAL A 44 0.77 -10.44 -3.15
CA VAL A 44 1.22 -11.31 -2.07
C VAL A 44 0.48 -10.93 -0.80
N ILE A 45 -0.15 -11.92 -0.17
CA ILE A 45 -0.82 -11.79 1.11
C ILE A 45 0.03 -12.51 2.15
N ASP A 46 0.46 -11.75 3.14
CA ASP A 46 1.23 -12.25 4.25
C ASP A 46 0.35 -12.41 5.49
N ALA A 47 0.33 -13.62 6.05
CA ALA A 47 -0.30 -13.88 7.33
C ALA A 47 0.76 -13.73 8.44
N GLY A 48 0.64 -12.70 9.28
CA GLY A 48 1.57 -12.41 10.38
C GLY A 48 1.89 -13.62 11.24
N HIS A 49 3.12 -13.70 11.77
CA HIS A 49 3.59 -14.76 12.67
C HIS A 49 3.46 -16.18 12.09
N GLY A 50 3.31 -17.21 12.93
CA GLY A 50 3.09 -18.60 12.54
C GLY A 50 4.06 -19.59 13.22
N GLY A 51 3.62 -20.84 13.35
CA GLY A 51 4.38 -21.91 14.00
C GLY A 51 4.75 -21.55 15.44
N LYS A 52 6.07 -21.43 15.69
CA LYS A 52 6.64 -21.08 17.00
C LYS A 52 6.42 -19.62 17.40
N ASP A 53 6.12 -18.75 16.43
CA ASP A 53 5.79 -17.36 16.69
C ASP A 53 4.28 -17.22 16.79
N THR A 54 3.77 -16.94 17.99
CA THR A 54 2.32 -16.82 18.23
C THR A 54 1.77 -15.44 17.87
N GLY A 55 2.64 -14.43 17.75
CA GLY A 55 2.25 -13.04 17.78
C GLY A 55 1.60 -12.63 19.11
N ALA A 56 0.82 -11.57 19.06
CA ALA A 56 -0.02 -11.10 20.14
C ALA A 56 -1.03 -12.16 20.60
N GLN A 57 -1.40 -12.08 21.87
CA GLN A 57 -2.30 -13.04 22.52
C GLN A 57 -3.50 -12.30 23.07
N GLY A 58 -4.69 -12.78 22.69
CA GLY A 58 -5.93 -12.43 23.36
C GLY A 58 -6.17 -13.30 24.58
N ARG A 59 -7.36 -13.23 25.17
CA ARG A 59 -7.72 -14.08 26.32
C ARG A 59 -7.87 -15.55 25.92
N ARG A 60 -8.23 -15.82 24.67
CA ARG A 60 -8.54 -17.15 24.14
C ARG A 60 -8.11 -17.34 22.69
N SER A 61 -7.30 -16.44 22.15
CA SER A 61 -6.88 -16.44 20.75
C SER A 61 -5.42 -16.05 20.59
N LEU A 62 -4.85 -16.46 19.47
CA LEU A 62 -3.49 -16.12 19.07
C LEU A 62 -3.56 -15.40 17.73
N GLU A 63 -2.80 -14.32 17.59
CA GLU A 63 -2.74 -13.52 16.37
C GLU A 63 -2.42 -14.38 15.14
N LYS A 64 -1.46 -15.30 15.24
CA LYS A 64 -1.07 -16.16 14.12
C LYS A 64 -2.24 -16.92 13.49
N ASN A 65 -3.28 -17.24 14.25
CA ASN A 65 -4.45 -17.97 13.77
C ASN A 65 -5.43 -17.01 13.08
N VAL A 66 -5.76 -15.90 13.75
CA VAL A 66 -6.66 -14.87 13.20
C VAL A 66 -6.11 -14.29 11.89
N ALA A 67 -4.81 -13.97 11.88
CA ALA A 67 -4.12 -13.46 10.69
C ALA A 67 -4.17 -14.46 9.53
N LEU A 68 -4.02 -15.76 9.80
CA LEU A 68 -4.11 -16.80 8.77
C LEU A 68 -5.53 -16.90 8.20
N ASP A 69 -6.53 -16.95 9.07
CA ASP A 69 -7.92 -17.09 8.67
C ASP A 69 -8.36 -15.91 7.78
N VAL A 70 -8.05 -14.68 8.20
CA VAL A 70 -8.36 -13.46 7.45
C VAL A 70 -7.56 -13.39 6.15
N ALA A 71 -6.26 -13.73 6.15
CA ALA A 71 -5.44 -13.74 4.93
C ALA A 71 -6.02 -14.71 3.88
N LEU A 72 -6.36 -15.94 4.29
CA LEU A 72 -6.94 -16.93 3.40
C LEU A 72 -8.31 -16.48 2.86
N LYS A 73 -9.18 -15.91 3.72
CA LYS A 73 -10.47 -15.33 3.30
C LYS A 73 -10.26 -14.18 2.30
N LEU A 74 -9.34 -13.27 2.57
CA LEU A 74 -9.00 -12.14 1.71
C LEU A 74 -8.60 -12.60 0.31
N GLY A 75 -7.66 -13.53 0.20
CA GLY A 75 -7.20 -13.97 -1.12
C GLY A 75 -8.29 -14.68 -1.93
N ARG A 76 -9.16 -15.48 -1.28
CA ARG A 76 -10.34 -16.07 -1.94
C ARG A 76 -11.31 -14.99 -2.44
N GLN A 77 -11.58 -13.98 -1.62
CA GLN A 77 -12.48 -12.89 -1.99
C GLN A 77 -11.90 -12.04 -3.14
N ILE A 78 -10.59 -11.76 -3.13
CA ILE A 78 -9.93 -11.04 -4.24
C ILE A 78 -10.05 -11.83 -5.54
N GLN A 79 -9.77 -13.13 -5.52
CA GLN A 79 -9.88 -13.98 -6.72
C GLN A 79 -11.30 -14.02 -7.28
N LYS A 80 -12.31 -13.99 -6.40
CA LYS A 80 -13.73 -13.96 -6.78
C LYS A 80 -14.14 -12.60 -7.36
N ASP A 81 -13.73 -11.50 -6.72
CA ASP A 81 -14.26 -10.17 -7.00
C ASP A 81 -13.43 -9.36 -8.01
N ILE A 82 -12.16 -9.72 -8.18
CA ILE A 82 -11.21 -9.03 -9.05
C ILE A 82 -10.51 -10.08 -9.93
N PRO A 83 -11.21 -10.60 -10.96
CA PRO A 83 -10.69 -11.67 -11.80
C PRO A 83 -9.40 -11.25 -12.51
N GLY A 84 -8.47 -12.20 -12.65
CA GLY A 84 -7.17 -11.98 -13.29
C GLY A 84 -6.04 -11.63 -12.32
N ILE A 85 -6.31 -11.46 -11.02
CA ILE A 85 -5.27 -11.31 -9.99
C ILE A 85 -4.80 -12.68 -9.50
N LYS A 86 -3.49 -12.92 -9.62
CA LYS A 86 -2.78 -14.02 -8.98
C LYS A 86 -2.53 -13.70 -7.51
N ILE A 87 -2.99 -14.56 -6.62
CA ILE A 87 -2.70 -14.49 -5.18
C ILE A 87 -1.56 -15.45 -4.84
N ILE A 88 -0.60 -14.94 -4.07
CA ILE A 88 0.48 -15.74 -3.48
C ILE A 88 0.44 -15.51 -1.97
N TYR A 89 0.39 -16.59 -1.19
CA TYR A 89 0.44 -16.50 0.27
C TYR A 89 1.87 -16.73 0.74
N THR A 90 2.30 -16.02 1.79
CA THR A 90 3.57 -16.34 2.46
C THR A 90 3.50 -17.67 3.22
N ARG A 91 2.32 -17.99 3.76
CA ARG A 91 1.95 -19.28 4.34
C ARG A 91 0.45 -19.54 4.18
N THR A 92 0.08 -20.82 4.07
CA THR A 92 -1.33 -21.26 4.05
C THR A 92 -1.68 -22.18 5.23
N THR A 93 -0.68 -22.50 6.07
CA THR A 93 -0.80 -23.32 7.27
C THR A 93 -0.13 -22.63 8.47
N ASP A 94 -0.19 -23.26 9.64
CA ASP A 94 0.49 -22.80 10.84
C ASP A 94 2.00 -23.15 10.80
N GLU A 95 2.76 -22.41 9.99
CA GLU A 95 4.20 -22.53 9.87
C GLU A 95 4.89 -21.19 10.15
N PHE A 96 6.11 -21.25 10.71
CA PHE A 96 6.91 -20.07 10.93
C PHE A 96 7.65 -19.67 9.65
N VAL A 97 7.29 -18.51 9.08
CA VAL A 97 8.00 -17.90 7.96
C VAL A 97 8.82 -16.72 8.48
N GLU A 98 10.13 -16.80 8.34
CA GLU A 98 11.09 -15.74 8.68
C GLU A 98 10.76 -14.43 7.94
N LEU A 99 10.91 -13.28 8.61
CA LEU A 99 10.39 -12.01 8.11
C LEU A 99 11.02 -11.63 6.76
N TYR A 100 12.32 -11.88 6.56
CA TYR A 100 13.00 -11.54 5.30
C TYR A 100 12.52 -12.45 4.15
N LYS A 101 12.13 -13.69 4.43
CA LYS A 101 11.61 -14.62 3.42
C LYS A 101 10.27 -14.14 2.87
N ARG A 102 9.43 -13.53 3.71
CA ARG A 102 8.11 -12.99 3.32
C ARG A 102 8.23 -11.98 2.19
N ILE A 103 9.10 -10.97 2.37
CA ILE A 103 9.26 -9.92 1.35
C ILE A 103 10.10 -10.38 0.15
N ARG A 104 11.08 -11.28 0.37
CA ARG A 104 11.83 -11.88 -0.75
C ARG A 104 10.95 -12.73 -1.64
N LEU A 105 9.96 -13.45 -1.09
CA LEU A 105 8.95 -14.16 -1.88
C LEU A 105 8.21 -13.18 -2.81
N ALA A 106 7.81 -12.02 -2.28
CA ALA A 106 7.11 -11.01 -3.06
C ALA A 106 7.99 -10.39 -4.16
N ASN A 107 9.24 -10.06 -3.82
CA ASN A 107 10.21 -9.53 -4.77
C ASN A 107 10.52 -10.54 -5.89
N ALA A 108 10.77 -11.81 -5.53
CA ALA A 108 11.08 -12.87 -6.48
C ALA A 108 9.92 -13.15 -7.45
N ASN A 109 8.68 -12.99 -6.99
CA ASN A 109 7.48 -13.14 -7.81
C ASN A 109 7.05 -11.86 -8.53
N LYS A 110 7.82 -10.76 -8.40
CA LYS A 110 7.50 -9.45 -8.99
C LYS A 110 6.08 -9.01 -8.63
N ALA A 111 5.69 -9.18 -7.37
CA ALA A 111 4.36 -8.83 -6.92
C ALA A 111 4.09 -7.33 -7.12
N ASP A 112 2.88 -7.00 -7.53
CA ASP A 112 2.43 -5.62 -7.73
C ASP A 112 2.01 -4.97 -6.41
N LEU A 113 1.63 -5.77 -5.41
CA LEU A 113 1.29 -5.35 -4.06
C LEU A 113 1.69 -6.43 -3.03
N PHE A 114 2.01 -5.97 -1.81
CA PHE A 114 2.18 -6.80 -0.63
C PHE A 114 1.25 -6.31 0.49
N ILE A 115 0.43 -7.22 1.03
CA ILE A 115 -0.51 -6.92 2.13
C ILE A 115 -0.22 -7.90 3.26
N SER A 116 0.25 -7.41 4.39
CA SER A 116 0.48 -8.21 5.59
C SER A 116 -0.63 -7.98 6.61
N ILE A 117 -1.23 -9.07 7.11
CA ILE A 117 -2.36 -9.06 8.04
C ILE A 117 -1.86 -9.38 9.44
N HIS A 118 -2.12 -8.48 10.38
CA HIS A 118 -1.73 -8.56 11.78
C HIS A 118 -2.86 -8.16 12.72
N CYS A 119 -2.71 -8.47 14.00
CA CYS A 119 -3.60 -8.02 15.06
C CYS A 119 -2.80 -7.32 16.17
N ASN A 120 -3.23 -6.12 16.50
CA ASN A 120 -2.52 -5.27 17.44
C ASN A 120 -2.69 -5.76 18.88
N SER A 121 -1.88 -5.21 19.77
CA SER A 121 -1.99 -5.43 21.21
C SER A 121 -1.67 -4.17 21.99
N GLY A 122 -2.43 -3.94 23.05
CA GLY A 122 -2.29 -2.78 23.93
C GLY A 122 -3.10 -2.93 25.22
N GLY A 123 -3.26 -1.82 25.95
CA GLY A 123 -4.11 -1.79 27.16
C GLY A 123 -5.57 -2.13 26.86
N SER A 124 -6.37 -2.41 27.89
CA SER A 124 -7.75 -2.90 27.74
C SER A 124 -8.69 -1.95 26.98
N SER A 125 -8.37 -0.66 26.89
CA SER A 125 -9.13 0.34 26.12
C SER A 125 -8.64 0.53 24.69
N ALA A 126 -7.52 -0.09 24.29
CA ALA A 126 -6.99 0.00 22.94
C ALA A 126 -7.88 -0.80 21.98
N HIS A 127 -8.31 -0.17 20.90
CA HIS A 127 -9.21 -0.76 19.91
C HIS A 127 -9.04 -0.05 18.56
N GLY A 128 -9.60 -0.66 17.50
CA GLY A 128 -9.61 -0.08 16.17
C GLY A 128 -8.47 -0.58 15.28
N THR A 129 -8.37 0.02 14.10
CA THR A 129 -7.45 -0.39 13.04
C THR A 129 -6.30 0.59 12.88
N GLU A 130 -5.16 0.12 12.38
CA GLU A 130 -4.11 0.98 11.87
C GLU A 130 -3.32 0.32 10.74
N SER A 131 -2.84 1.13 9.80
CA SER A 131 -2.04 0.62 8.69
C SER A 131 -0.61 1.14 8.78
N LEU A 132 0.37 0.25 8.72
CA LEU A 132 1.79 0.55 8.80
C LEU A 132 2.45 0.41 7.43
N VAL A 133 3.34 1.34 7.12
CA VAL A 133 4.14 1.32 5.88
C VAL A 133 5.60 1.55 6.20
N SER A 134 6.48 1.06 5.33
CA SER A 134 7.92 1.31 5.47
C SER A 134 8.21 2.80 5.38
N GLY A 135 8.89 3.35 6.38
CA GLY A 135 9.34 4.74 6.36
C GLY A 135 10.36 5.05 7.45
N SER A 136 10.74 6.32 7.53
CA SER A 136 11.78 6.78 8.46
C SER A 136 11.29 6.68 9.90
N HIS A 137 12.13 6.12 10.75
CA HIS A 137 11.93 5.97 12.18
C HIS A 137 11.58 7.31 12.85
N ARG A 138 10.35 7.45 13.37
CA ARG A 138 9.99 8.57 14.26
C ARG A 138 10.09 8.09 15.70
N LEU A 139 11.06 8.66 16.44
CA LEU A 139 11.23 8.44 17.87
C LEU A 139 9.91 8.72 18.61
N GLY A 140 9.42 7.76 19.39
CA GLY A 140 8.30 7.95 20.34
C GLY A 140 6.97 7.25 20.03
N GLN A 141 6.75 6.68 18.85
CA GLN A 141 5.58 5.83 18.56
C GLN A 141 6.05 4.47 18.03
N GLN A 142 6.45 3.57 18.92
CA GLN A 142 7.27 2.41 18.53
C GLN A 142 6.67 1.05 18.89
N ASP A 143 5.57 1.01 19.65
CA ASP A 143 5.06 -0.25 20.21
C ASP A 143 4.81 -1.29 19.11
N ALA A 144 4.15 -0.91 18.01
CA ALA A 144 3.92 -1.83 16.89
C ALA A 144 5.21 -2.27 16.20
N ALA A 145 6.08 -1.34 15.80
CA ALA A 145 7.31 -1.69 15.09
C ALA A 145 8.24 -2.59 15.93
N VAL A 146 8.33 -2.33 17.23
CA VAL A 146 9.13 -3.16 18.15
C VAL A 146 8.54 -4.55 18.29
N ARG A 147 7.22 -4.67 18.40
CA ARG A 147 6.53 -5.98 18.44
C ARG A 147 6.73 -6.76 17.15
N GLU A 148 6.46 -6.14 16.00
CA GLU A 148 6.57 -6.82 14.72
C GLU A 148 8.00 -7.21 14.38
N ASN A 149 8.98 -6.41 14.80
CA ASN A 149 10.40 -6.76 14.64
C ASN A 149 10.89 -7.77 15.69
N ALA A 150 10.13 -8.07 16.75
CA ALA A 150 10.56 -9.04 17.77
C ALA A 150 10.70 -10.46 17.19
N SER A 151 9.93 -10.79 16.14
CA SER A 151 10.01 -12.07 15.43
C SER A 151 11.40 -12.35 14.82
N LEU A 152 12.23 -11.31 14.59
CA LEU A 152 13.61 -11.46 14.14
C LEU A 152 14.45 -12.29 15.10
N LEU A 153 14.20 -12.16 16.41
CA LEU A 153 14.95 -12.87 17.44
C LEU A 153 14.66 -14.38 17.44
N LEU A 154 13.63 -14.81 16.72
CA LEU A 154 13.28 -16.21 16.55
C LEU A 154 13.99 -16.86 15.35
N GLU A 155 14.66 -16.08 14.50
CA GLU A 155 15.40 -16.59 13.34
C GLU A 155 16.82 -17.00 13.76
N SER A 156 17.27 -18.18 13.33
CA SER A 156 18.58 -18.72 13.75
C SER A 156 19.75 -17.84 13.33
N ASN A 157 19.64 -17.12 12.21
CA ASN A 157 20.71 -16.33 11.61
C ASN A 157 20.32 -14.85 11.42
N TYR A 158 19.49 -14.28 12.30
CA TYR A 158 18.98 -12.91 12.13
C TYR A 158 20.08 -11.85 11.95
N LYS A 159 21.23 -11.98 12.64
CA LYS A 159 22.35 -11.05 12.48
C LYS A 159 22.91 -11.04 11.06
N GLU A 160 22.98 -12.18 10.40
CA GLU A 160 23.48 -12.29 9.03
C GLU A 160 22.43 -11.82 8.02
N ASN A 161 21.17 -12.22 8.22
CA ASN A 161 20.06 -11.88 7.32
C ASN A 161 19.76 -10.38 7.25
N TYR A 162 20.06 -9.64 8.32
CA TYR A 162 19.76 -8.22 8.46
C TYR A 162 21.00 -7.35 8.68
N GLN A 163 22.18 -7.80 8.24
CA GLN A 163 23.43 -7.02 8.26
C GLN A 163 23.79 -6.45 9.64
N GLY A 164 23.54 -7.21 10.72
CA GLY A 164 23.82 -6.80 12.09
C GLY A 164 22.72 -5.98 12.77
N PHE A 165 21.53 -5.87 12.15
CA PHE A 165 20.38 -5.19 12.73
C PHE A 165 20.05 -5.66 14.15
N ASP A 166 19.97 -4.70 15.08
CA ASP A 166 19.41 -4.90 16.41
C ASP A 166 18.12 -4.05 16.54
N PRO A 167 16.94 -4.68 16.74
CA PRO A 167 15.67 -3.95 16.91
C PRO A 167 15.64 -3.01 18.12
N LYS A 168 16.62 -3.11 19.04
CA LYS A 168 16.75 -2.27 20.24
C LYS A 168 17.79 -1.16 20.09
N ASP A 169 18.51 -1.13 18.97
CA ASP A 169 19.58 -0.16 18.72
C ASP A 169 19.08 1.03 17.88
N PRO A 170 19.16 2.27 18.40
CA PRO A 170 18.84 3.48 17.65
C PRO A 170 19.64 3.65 16.34
N GLU A 171 20.84 3.08 16.22
CA GLU A 171 21.64 3.19 14.98
C GLU A 171 21.08 2.29 13.86
N SER A 172 20.51 1.14 14.21
CA SER A 172 19.84 0.24 13.26
C SER A 172 18.61 0.89 12.60
N ALA A 173 17.96 1.84 13.28
CA ALA A 173 16.88 2.64 12.71
C ALA A 173 17.34 3.58 11.57
N ILE A 174 18.62 3.99 11.56
CA ILE A 174 19.20 4.84 10.53
C ILE A 174 19.25 4.09 9.20
N ILE A 175 19.59 2.80 9.20
CA ILE A 175 19.64 1.96 7.99
C ILE A 175 18.29 1.96 7.27
N PHE A 176 17.19 1.72 8.00
CA PHE A 176 15.85 1.81 7.41
C PHE A 176 15.48 3.23 6.96
N SER A 177 15.95 4.26 7.67
CA SER A 177 15.73 5.66 7.27
C SER A 177 16.45 6.03 5.97
N LEU A 178 17.59 5.38 5.67
CA LEU A 178 18.38 5.57 4.46
C LEU A 178 17.85 4.76 3.27
N MET A 179 17.11 3.68 3.55
CA MET A 179 16.37 2.92 2.53
C MET A 179 15.17 3.76 2.03
N LYS A 180 15.42 4.64 1.06
CA LYS A 180 14.35 5.29 0.30
C LYS A 180 13.54 4.24 -0.44
N ASN A 181 12.38 3.89 0.09
CA ASN A 181 11.44 3.02 -0.59
C ASN A 181 10.79 3.78 -1.76
N ARG A 182 11.10 3.37 -3.00
CA ARG A 182 10.53 3.92 -4.25
C ARG A 182 8.99 3.88 -4.24
N PHE A 183 8.40 2.92 -3.54
CA PHE A 183 6.97 2.69 -3.46
C PHE A 183 6.32 3.27 -2.21
N ARG A 184 7.04 4.11 -1.44
CA ARG A 184 6.54 4.70 -0.20
C ARG A 184 5.22 5.44 -0.39
N GLU A 185 5.15 6.38 -1.34
CA GLU A 185 3.92 7.17 -1.58
C GLU A 185 2.75 6.29 -2.01
N LYS A 186 3.03 5.29 -2.85
CA LYS A 186 2.03 4.28 -3.26
C LYS A 186 1.53 3.46 -2.08
N SER A 187 2.42 3.07 -1.16
CA SER A 187 2.08 2.33 0.06
C SER A 187 1.23 3.19 0.99
N ILE A 188 1.59 4.46 1.20
CA ILE A 188 0.79 5.41 1.98
C ILE A 188 -0.60 5.56 1.39
N ARG A 189 -0.72 5.70 0.06
CA ARG A 189 -2.02 5.83 -0.61
C ARG A 189 -2.89 4.59 -0.41
N LEU A 190 -2.30 3.38 -0.51
CA LEU A 190 -3.02 2.14 -0.23
C LEU A 190 -3.47 2.07 1.24
N ALA A 191 -2.58 2.37 2.19
CA ALA A 191 -2.89 2.41 3.62
C ALA A 191 -4.02 3.40 3.94
N GLN A 192 -4.00 4.59 3.35
CA GLN A 192 -5.08 5.58 3.48
C GLN A 192 -6.43 5.07 2.97
N MET A 193 -6.43 4.32 1.87
CA MET A 193 -7.66 3.73 1.32
C MET A 193 -8.19 2.61 2.23
N ILE A 194 -7.30 1.77 2.77
CA ILE A 194 -7.66 0.72 3.74
C ILE A 194 -8.33 1.33 4.97
N GLU A 195 -7.67 2.28 5.62
CA GLU A 195 -8.22 2.97 6.80
C GLU A 195 -9.52 3.73 6.47
N GLY A 196 -9.62 4.30 5.28
CA GLY A 196 -10.84 4.96 4.81
C GLY A 196 -12.04 4.03 4.70
N GLU A 197 -11.86 2.78 4.24
CA GLU A 197 -12.95 1.79 4.22
C GLU A 197 -13.35 1.35 5.63
N TYR A 198 -12.40 1.15 6.54
CA TYR A 198 -12.71 0.87 7.94
C TYR A 198 -13.55 1.97 8.60
N VAL A 199 -13.22 3.25 8.35
CA VAL A 199 -14.03 4.38 8.83
C VAL A 199 -15.46 4.34 8.26
N LYS A 200 -15.62 4.02 6.97
CA LYS A 200 -16.95 3.90 6.35
C LYS A 200 -17.78 2.76 6.94
N ALA A 201 -17.14 1.66 7.33
CA ALA A 201 -17.77 0.55 8.04
C ALA A 201 -18.07 0.87 9.52
N GLY A 202 -17.70 2.06 10.01
CA GLY A 202 -17.93 2.47 11.40
C GLY A 202 -16.88 1.97 12.38
N ARG A 203 -15.77 1.38 11.91
CA ARG A 203 -14.63 1.02 12.76
C ARG A 203 -13.81 2.25 13.14
N HIS A 204 -13.24 2.22 14.34
CA HIS A 204 -12.31 3.26 14.77
C HIS A 204 -10.98 3.08 14.03
N SER A 205 -10.63 4.01 13.13
CA SER A 205 -9.30 4.05 12.54
C SER A 205 -8.38 4.93 13.36
N ARG A 206 -7.18 4.43 13.64
CA ARG A 206 -6.07 5.17 14.26
C ARG A 206 -5.14 5.76 13.20
N GLY A 207 -5.52 5.67 11.93
CA GLY A 207 -4.79 6.19 10.78
C GLY A 207 -3.70 5.26 10.27
N PHE A 208 -2.78 5.84 9.50
CA PHE A 208 -1.62 5.13 8.98
C PHE A 208 -0.33 5.72 9.53
N TRP A 209 0.68 4.87 9.70
CA TRP A 209 1.95 5.26 10.29
C TRP A 209 3.13 4.71 9.50
N GLU A 210 4.14 5.56 9.32
CA GLU A 210 5.44 5.14 8.82
C GLU A 210 6.28 4.57 9.95
N LYS A 211 6.82 3.36 9.75
CA LYS A 211 7.60 2.63 10.75
C LYS A 211 8.81 1.95 10.10
N GLY A 212 9.86 1.74 10.89
CA GLY A 212 11.03 0.93 10.51
C GLY A 212 10.74 -0.56 10.66
N LEU A 213 9.88 -1.11 9.80
CA LEU A 213 9.46 -2.51 9.82
C LEU A 213 10.42 -3.36 8.99
N ALA A 214 11.04 -4.36 9.61
CA ALA A 214 12.00 -5.24 8.94
C ALA A 214 11.37 -6.02 7.79
N VAL A 215 10.10 -6.42 7.92
CA VAL A 215 9.35 -7.13 6.87
C VAL A 215 9.07 -6.26 5.64
N LEU A 216 9.00 -4.94 5.77
CA LEU A 216 8.68 -4.04 4.64
C LEU A 216 9.89 -3.33 4.05
N ALA A 217 11.05 -3.45 4.69
CA ALA A 217 12.24 -2.65 4.37
C ALA A 217 12.76 -2.87 2.95
N GLU A 218 12.79 -4.12 2.49
CA GLU A 218 13.28 -4.51 1.17
C GLU A 218 12.16 -4.60 0.13
N ALA A 219 10.97 -4.05 0.40
CA ALA A 219 9.82 -4.15 -0.49
C ALA A 219 10.10 -3.50 -1.87
N GLY A 220 10.09 -4.33 -2.91
CA GLY A 220 10.21 -3.92 -4.32
C GLY A 220 8.88 -3.53 -4.96
N MET A 221 7.84 -3.29 -4.16
CA MET A 221 6.48 -2.96 -4.55
C MET A 221 5.79 -2.14 -3.44
N PRO A 222 4.61 -1.55 -3.67
CA PRO A 222 3.81 -0.97 -2.58
C PRO A 222 3.42 -2.04 -1.57
N ALA A 223 3.72 -1.79 -0.30
CA ALA A 223 3.62 -2.77 0.78
C ALA A 223 3.00 -2.14 2.03
N VAL A 224 1.98 -2.79 2.58
CA VAL A 224 1.25 -2.35 3.78
C VAL A 224 1.14 -3.52 4.75
N LEU A 225 1.38 -3.25 6.04
CA LEU A 225 0.97 -4.11 7.14
C LEU A 225 -0.28 -3.49 7.75
N THR A 226 -1.38 -4.23 7.84
CA THR A 226 -2.63 -3.75 8.43
C THR A 226 -2.90 -4.47 9.75
N GLU A 227 -3.05 -3.66 10.80
CA GLU A 227 -3.49 -4.07 12.13
C GLU A 227 -5.02 -4.00 12.14
N ILE A 228 -5.67 -5.16 11.99
CA ILE A 228 -7.12 -5.23 11.72
C ILE A 228 -8.00 -5.06 12.97
N GLY A 229 -7.38 -4.99 14.14
CA GLY A 229 -8.02 -4.83 15.45
C GLY A 229 -7.04 -5.13 16.57
N PHE A 230 -7.43 -4.85 17.83
CA PHE A 230 -6.60 -5.15 19.01
C PHE A 230 -7.01 -6.47 19.66
N ILE A 231 -6.26 -7.55 19.43
CA ILE A 231 -6.60 -8.88 19.96
C ILE A 231 -6.57 -8.94 21.50
N SER A 232 -5.87 -8.01 22.14
CA SER A 232 -5.81 -7.88 23.59
C SER A 232 -7.07 -7.24 24.21
N ASN A 233 -7.90 -6.56 23.41
CA ASN A 233 -9.19 -6.02 23.84
C ASN A 233 -10.29 -7.08 23.66
N ARG A 234 -11.18 -7.21 24.64
CA ARG A 234 -12.15 -8.32 24.70
C ARG A 234 -13.23 -8.24 23.62
N GLU A 235 -13.69 -7.02 23.35
CA GLU A 235 -14.72 -6.76 22.33
C GLU A 235 -14.14 -6.98 20.94
N GLU A 236 -12.95 -6.45 20.69
CA GLU A 236 -12.18 -6.65 19.46
C GLU A 236 -11.81 -8.13 19.27
N GLU A 237 -11.34 -8.84 20.29
CA GLU A 237 -11.07 -10.28 20.22
C GLU A 237 -12.33 -11.06 19.80
N SER A 238 -13.50 -10.70 20.34
CA SER A 238 -14.76 -11.36 19.97
C SER A 238 -15.17 -11.07 18.53
N TYR A 239 -14.90 -9.86 18.03
CA TYR A 239 -15.11 -9.47 16.64
C TYR A 239 -14.12 -10.16 15.68
N LEU A 240 -12.84 -10.20 16.04
CA LEU A 240 -11.78 -10.82 15.25
C LEU A 240 -11.95 -12.34 15.10
N LEU A 241 -12.62 -12.97 16.07
CA LEU A 241 -12.96 -14.39 16.05
C LEU A 241 -14.31 -14.69 15.39
N SER A 242 -15.15 -13.70 15.09
CA SER A 242 -16.45 -13.93 14.47
C SER A 242 -16.33 -14.02 12.95
N GLU A 243 -17.21 -14.82 12.35
CA GLU A 243 -17.29 -14.92 10.89
C GLU A 243 -17.70 -13.59 10.27
N GLU A 244 -18.65 -12.89 10.89
CA GLU A 244 -19.12 -11.58 10.45
C GLU A 244 -18.02 -10.52 10.51
N GLY A 245 -17.23 -10.50 11.60
CA GLY A 245 -16.16 -9.52 11.76
C GLY A 245 -15.01 -9.76 10.80
N GLN A 246 -14.60 -11.02 10.61
CA GLN A 246 -13.59 -11.36 9.60
C GLN A 246 -14.07 -11.05 8.18
N GLN A 247 -15.35 -11.29 7.87
CA GLN A 247 -15.91 -10.97 6.56
C GLN A 247 -15.94 -9.45 6.33
N GLU A 248 -16.37 -8.65 7.31
CA GLU A 248 -16.35 -7.18 7.22
C GLU A 248 -14.92 -6.65 7.02
N ILE A 249 -13.92 -7.20 7.71
CA ILE A 249 -12.50 -6.89 7.48
C ILE A 249 -12.11 -7.15 6.03
N VAL A 250 -12.45 -8.32 5.51
CA VAL A 250 -12.12 -8.72 4.13
C VAL A 250 -12.81 -7.81 3.12
N ASP A 251 -14.08 -7.48 3.33
CA ASP A 251 -14.86 -6.62 2.44
C ASP A 251 -14.27 -5.20 2.38
N ASN A 252 -13.81 -4.66 3.51
CA ASN A 252 -13.12 -3.37 3.58
C ASN A 252 -11.78 -3.40 2.81
N LEU A 253 -10.96 -4.44 3.01
CA LEU A 253 -9.69 -4.59 2.31
C LEU A 253 -9.86 -4.75 0.79
N VAL A 254 -10.86 -5.52 0.35
CA VAL A 254 -11.18 -5.69 -1.08
C VAL A 254 -11.69 -4.39 -1.69
N SER A 255 -12.53 -3.64 -0.97
CA SER A 255 -13.04 -2.35 -1.42
C SER A 255 -11.90 -1.33 -1.58
N ALA A 256 -10.99 -1.26 -0.60
CA ALA A 256 -9.79 -0.43 -0.67
C ALA A 256 -8.90 -0.82 -1.86
N LEU A 257 -8.70 -2.13 -2.09
CA LEU A 257 -7.94 -2.63 -3.23
C LEU A 257 -8.56 -2.25 -4.57
N LYS A 258 -9.89 -2.36 -4.73
CA LYS A 258 -10.62 -1.93 -5.94
C LYS A 258 -10.43 -0.44 -6.20
N ILE A 259 -10.53 0.40 -5.15
CA ILE A 259 -10.30 1.84 -5.24
C ILE A 259 -8.85 2.11 -5.65
N TYR A 260 -7.89 1.45 -5.01
CA TYR A 260 -6.46 1.63 -5.29
C TYR A 260 -6.13 1.23 -6.73
N LYS A 261 -6.59 0.06 -7.18
CA LYS A 261 -6.44 -0.45 -8.55
C LYS A 261 -6.92 0.57 -9.58
N ASN A 262 -8.16 1.03 -9.48
CA ASN A 262 -8.74 2.04 -10.38
C ASN A 262 -7.97 3.37 -10.39
N SER A 263 -7.20 3.64 -9.34
CA SER A 263 -6.44 4.86 -9.17
C SER A 263 -5.02 4.83 -9.76
N VAL A 264 -4.52 3.64 -10.10
CA VAL A 264 -3.15 3.42 -10.62
C VAL A 264 -3.10 2.78 -12.01
N GLU A 265 -4.18 2.18 -12.49
CA GLU A 265 -4.31 1.55 -13.82
C GLU A 265 -5.04 2.45 -14.82
N ARG A 266 -4.63 3.71 -14.92
CA ARG A 266 -5.26 4.69 -15.81
C ARG A 266 -4.54 4.79 -17.14
#